data_AF-A0A388LYS0-F1
#
_entry.id   AF-A0A388LYS0-F1
#
_cell.length_a   1.000
_cell.length_b   1.000
_cell.length_c   1.000
_cell.angle_alpha   90.00
_cell.angle_beta   90.00
_cell.angle_gamma   90.00
#
_symmetry.space_group_name_H-M   'P 1'
#
loop_
_entity.id
_entity.type
_entity.pdbx_description
1 polymer ?
#
loop_
_entity_poly.entity_id
_entity_poly.type
_entity_poly.pdbx_seq_one_letter_code
_entity_poly.pdbx_strand_id
1 'polypeptide(L)'
;MSTETRMASEDQNAGDAAGVEAEASGSGSESGSESPKRGGGGDGGSSVCKEEDVSPGGGGVTAATRDSKLTRHSDSDGGFADPAPRPGHVPGSHSVVSGALASPTPSRHTHTPSVVEQSGSGGDSSSNHGSADNQSRPGYALGAGSMVPGSPGSSPMEHPGSSYVPMSTSPNSGAMIPPPPAAQVPVVHPPYQFVTPRKRITSKPDISKFIACPTGGALYLGFVVALSESVKGIKISDECHVSPVVQNLIGVLQTMSGWIDEIPPVKQPARYGNIAYRDWQKRLQERGPAMVASVLPDQSLALGAIREIFPYFADSFGNAIRIDYGTGHEANFGAFLLCFARLGLVSASDYPALVTRLFVVYLSLMRKLQTTYWLEPAGSHGVWGLDDYCFLPFIFGAAQLIGHKYMRPKSIHNEDILRQFSEDYFYLAAVKFVKQVKKGMLQEHSPMLNDISGVPTWHKVHIGMLKMYRAEVLEKVPIMQHFLFGSLITWPEDK
;
A
#
# COMPACT_ATOMS: atom_id res chain seq x y z
N MET A 1 -13.44 56.05 23.08
CA MET A 1 -14.38 57.08 22.59
C MET A 1 -14.68 56.74 21.14
N SER A 2 -15.69 55.92 20.90
CA SER A 2 -17.10 56.32 20.59
C SER A 2 -17.26 56.36 19.05
N THR A 3 -18.23 55.77 18.38
CA THR A 3 -19.49 55.08 18.72
C THR A 3 -20.06 54.53 17.41
N GLU A 4 -20.71 53.36 17.46
CA GLU A 4 -22.01 52.96 16.85
C GLU A 4 -22.36 53.41 15.40
N THR A 5 -22.98 52.57 14.56
CA THR A 5 -24.39 52.15 14.75
C THR A 5 -24.78 50.97 13.84
N ARG A 6 -25.80 50.26 14.33
CA ARG A 6 -26.40 48.96 14.03
C ARG A 6 -27.69 49.11 13.19
N MET A 7 -28.05 48.14 12.35
CA MET A 7 -29.42 47.77 11.90
C MET A 7 -29.35 46.30 11.41
N ALA A 8 -29.96 45.25 11.99
CA ALA A 8 -31.38 44.91 12.27
C ALA A 8 -32.19 44.82 10.95
N SER A 9 -32.39 43.64 10.33
CA SER A 9 -33.31 42.52 10.64
C SER A 9 -34.73 42.72 10.08
N GLU A 10 -35.20 41.83 9.20
CA GLU A 10 -36.61 41.41 9.09
C GLU A 10 -36.76 40.12 8.26
N ASP A 11 -37.37 39.12 8.89
CA ASP A 11 -37.94 37.88 8.34
C ASP A 11 -39.28 38.15 7.63
N GLN A 12 -39.70 37.29 6.68
CA GLN A 12 -40.95 36.49 6.76
C GLN A 12 -41.37 35.80 5.44
N ASN A 13 -41.81 34.54 5.61
CA ASN A 13 -42.85 33.73 4.92
C ASN A 13 -42.76 33.46 3.40
N ALA A 14 -42.77 32.23 2.87
CA ALA A 14 -43.63 31.02 3.01
C ALA A 14 -44.84 30.98 2.05
N GLY A 15 -44.99 29.87 1.29
CA GLY A 15 -46.30 29.32 0.87
C GLY A 15 -46.53 28.97 -0.62
N ASP A 16 -46.81 27.67 -0.86
CA ASP A 16 -47.75 27.06 -1.83
C ASP A 16 -47.44 26.77 -3.32
N ALA A 17 -47.17 25.47 -3.58
CA ALA A 17 -48.01 24.41 -4.22
C ALA A 17 -48.82 24.59 -5.53
N ALA A 18 -48.90 23.45 -6.26
CA ALA A 18 -49.74 23.03 -7.42
C ALA A 18 -49.27 23.52 -8.81
N GLY A 19 -49.19 22.74 -9.90
CA GLY A 19 -49.79 21.44 -10.26
C GLY A 19 -50.68 21.64 -11.51
N VAL A 20 -50.24 21.21 -12.71
CA VAL A 20 -51.11 21.06 -13.90
C VAL A 20 -50.62 19.90 -14.78
N GLU A 21 -51.52 18.94 -15.00
CA GLU A 21 -51.50 17.84 -15.98
C GLU A 21 -51.86 18.32 -17.40
N ALA A 22 -51.43 17.58 -18.43
CA ALA A 22 -52.28 17.26 -19.60
C ALA A 22 -51.70 16.06 -20.39
N GLU A 23 -52.44 14.95 -20.38
CA GLU A 23 -52.46 13.89 -21.41
C GLU A 23 -53.05 14.45 -22.73
N ALA A 24 -53.19 13.80 -23.90
CA ALA A 24 -53.07 12.45 -24.47
C ALA A 24 -52.95 12.69 -26.00
N SER A 25 -52.49 11.82 -26.90
CA SER A 25 -53.14 10.56 -27.28
C SER A 25 -52.60 10.04 -28.62
N GLY A 26 -52.43 8.71 -28.68
CA GLY A 26 -52.73 7.84 -29.84
C GLY A 26 -51.66 7.70 -30.94
N SER A 27 -51.49 6.56 -31.62
CA SER A 27 -52.07 5.21 -31.59
C SER A 27 -51.39 4.47 -32.76
N GLY A 28 -51.18 3.15 -32.68
CA GLY A 28 -50.85 2.37 -33.89
C GLY A 28 -50.04 1.10 -33.64
N SER A 29 -50.70 -0.04 -33.77
CA SER A 29 -50.31 -1.41 -33.49
C SER A 29 -49.69 -2.16 -34.68
N GLU A 30 -49.02 -3.29 -34.38
CA GLU A 30 -48.94 -4.55 -35.16
C GLU A 30 -48.23 -4.53 -36.53
N SER A 31 -47.59 -5.56 -37.09
CA SER A 31 -47.28 -6.97 -36.76
C SER A 31 -46.43 -7.57 -37.93
N GLY A 32 -45.82 -8.75 -37.72
CA GLY A 32 -45.42 -9.74 -38.75
C GLY A 32 -43.97 -9.67 -39.27
N SER A 33 -43.05 -10.63 -39.03
CA SER A 33 -42.90 -12.00 -39.63
C SER A 33 -42.96 -11.97 -41.17
N GLU A 34 -42.09 -12.57 -42.00
CA GLU A 34 -41.34 -13.82 -41.93
C GLU A 34 -40.35 -13.87 -43.13
N SER A 35 -39.35 -14.77 -43.11
CA SER A 35 -38.37 -15.00 -44.20
C SER A 35 -38.96 -15.68 -45.45
N PRO A 36 -38.19 -15.84 -46.55
CA PRO A 36 -37.75 -17.21 -46.86
C PRO A 36 -36.32 -17.35 -47.46
N LYS A 37 -35.89 -18.62 -47.48
CA LYS A 37 -34.58 -19.18 -47.85
C LYS A 37 -34.35 -19.36 -49.37
N ARG A 38 -33.05 -19.46 -49.70
CA ARG A 38 -32.35 -20.33 -50.71
C ARG A 38 -32.35 -19.95 -52.20
N GLY A 39 -31.13 -19.73 -52.70
CA GLY A 39 -30.51 -20.63 -53.70
C GLY A 39 -30.26 -20.07 -55.12
N GLY A 40 -29.00 -20.12 -55.57
CA GLY A 40 -28.65 -20.44 -56.96
C GLY A 40 -27.96 -19.36 -57.82
N GLY A 41 -26.64 -19.54 -58.03
CA GLY A 41 -25.98 -19.52 -59.35
C GLY A 41 -25.71 -18.19 -60.07
N GLY A 42 -24.46 -18.01 -60.55
CA GLY A 42 -24.17 -17.18 -61.74
C GLY A 42 -22.94 -16.27 -61.68
N ASP A 43 -21.77 -16.87 -61.90
CA ASP A 43 -20.65 -16.45 -62.79
C ASP A 43 -20.15 -14.98 -62.92
N GLY A 44 -18.82 -14.84 -62.95
CA GLY A 44 -18.13 -13.77 -63.67
C GLY A 44 -17.05 -12.95 -62.94
N GLY A 45 -15.77 -13.32 -63.12
CA GLY A 45 -14.71 -12.34 -63.46
C GLY A 45 -13.61 -11.98 -62.44
N SER A 46 -12.47 -12.66 -62.58
CA SER A 46 -11.06 -12.20 -62.44
C SER A 46 -10.60 -11.38 -61.22
N SER A 47 -9.73 -11.96 -60.39
CA SER A 47 -8.26 -11.89 -60.60
C SER A 47 -7.52 -12.68 -59.51
N VAL A 48 -6.54 -13.46 -59.96
CA VAL A 48 -5.72 -14.43 -59.21
C VAL A 48 -4.30 -13.87 -59.11
N CYS A 49 -3.62 -14.13 -57.99
CA CYS A 49 -2.25 -14.65 -57.98
C CYS A 49 -2.01 -15.38 -56.64
N LYS A 50 -1.78 -16.70 -56.75
CA LYS A 50 -1.42 -17.63 -55.68
C LYS A 50 0.07 -17.99 -55.78
N GLU A 51 0.64 -18.34 -54.64
CA GLU A 51 1.86 -19.15 -54.47
C GLU A 51 1.75 -20.52 -55.17
N GLU A 52 2.89 -21.04 -55.64
CA GLU A 52 3.15 -22.48 -55.70
C GLU A 52 4.61 -22.77 -55.31
N ASP A 53 4.76 -23.96 -54.75
CA ASP A 53 5.90 -24.53 -54.03
C ASP A 53 6.30 -25.82 -54.76
N VAL A 54 7.58 -26.04 -55.08
CA VAL A 54 8.12 -27.35 -55.50
C VAL A 54 9.59 -27.50 -55.09
N SER A 55 9.85 -28.48 -54.21
CA SER A 55 11.14 -29.11 -53.87
C SER A 55 11.59 -30.10 -54.96
N PRO A 56 12.87 -30.59 -55.07
CA PRO A 56 13.43 -31.50 -54.04
C PRO A 56 14.98 -31.61 -53.88
N GLY A 57 15.41 -32.16 -52.74
CA GLY A 57 16.36 -33.28 -52.72
C GLY A 57 17.78 -33.07 -52.17
N GLY A 58 18.05 -33.69 -51.00
CA GLY A 58 19.13 -34.68 -50.88
C GLY A 58 20.39 -34.36 -50.05
N GLY A 59 20.48 -34.97 -48.85
CA GLY A 59 21.72 -35.50 -48.19
C GLY A 59 22.73 -34.47 -47.64
N GLY A 60 23.38 -34.63 -46.49
CA GLY A 60 23.47 -35.69 -45.49
C GLY A 60 24.49 -35.28 -44.41
N VAL A 61 24.14 -35.54 -43.15
CA VAL A 61 24.95 -35.97 -41.99
C VAL A 61 26.46 -35.63 -41.94
N THR A 62 26.92 -34.91 -40.89
CA THR A 62 27.77 -35.45 -39.79
C THR A 62 28.34 -34.34 -38.89
N ALA A 63 28.42 -34.67 -37.60
CA ALA A 63 29.00 -33.89 -36.50
C ALA A 63 30.51 -34.15 -36.35
N ALA A 64 31.25 -33.22 -35.72
CA ALA A 64 32.22 -33.47 -34.62
C ALA A 64 33.26 -32.33 -34.44
N THR A 65 33.26 -31.75 -33.22
CA THR A 65 34.42 -31.42 -32.35
C THR A 65 35.84 -31.29 -32.91
N ARG A 66 36.58 -30.21 -32.58
CA ARG A 66 37.65 -30.15 -31.54
C ARG A 66 38.43 -28.81 -31.48
N ASP A 67 39.00 -28.58 -30.29
CA ASP A 67 39.89 -27.53 -29.79
C ASP A 67 41.14 -27.14 -30.61
N SER A 68 41.67 -25.93 -30.35
CA SER A 68 43.06 -25.58 -29.88
C SER A 68 43.41 -24.12 -30.26
N LYS A 69 43.61 -23.15 -29.36
CA LYS A 69 44.75 -22.78 -28.47
C LYS A 69 46.01 -22.12 -29.13
N LEU A 70 46.39 -20.97 -28.54
CA LEU A 70 47.69 -20.22 -28.55
C LEU A 70 48.10 -19.51 -29.85
N THR A 71 48.58 -18.24 -29.82
CA THR A 71 49.85 -17.82 -29.19
C THR A 71 49.86 -16.37 -28.66
N ARG A 72 50.62 -16.17 -27.57
CA ARG A 72 51.16 -14.89 -27.07
C ARG A 72 52.52 -14.64 -27.72
N HIS A 73 52.91 -13.37 -27.89
CA HIS A 73 54.30 -12.95 -27.98
C HIS A 73 54.66 -12.03 -26.81
N SER A 74 55.82 -12.29 -26.21
CA SER A 74 56.57 -11.50 -25.25
C SER A 74 57.96 -11.23 -25.84
N ASP A 75 58.58 -10.12 -25.45
CA ASP A 75 60.03 -9.85 -25.24
C ASP A 75 60.21 -8.32 -25.20
N SER A 76 61.21 -7.70 -24.57
CA SER A 76 61.85 -7.69 -23.23
C SER A 76 62.96 -6.62 -23.29
N ASP A 77 63.44 -6.15 -22.12
CA ASP A 77 64.61 -5.28 -21.84
C ASP A 77 64.54 -3.77 -22.18
N GLY A 78 64.99 -2.81 -21.36
CA GLY A 78 65.66 -2.78 -20.05
C GLY A 78 66.23 -1.35 -19.79
N GLY A 79 66.63 -1.01 -18.55
CA GLY A 79 67.59 0.09 -18.29
C GLY A 79 67.22 1.18 -17.25
N PHE A 80 67.96 1.17 -16.14
CA PHE A 80 68.09 2.11 -15.01
C PHE A 80 68.28 3.62 -15.33
N ALA A 81 67.80 4.51 -14.43
CA ALA A 81 68.60 5.54 -13.71
C ALA A 81 67.71 6.50 -12.86
N ASP A 82 68.16 6.80 -11.64
CA ASP A 82 67.79 7.92 -10.76
C ASP A 82 69.13 8.66 -10.46
N PRO A 83 69.26 9.98 -10.14
CA PRO A 83 68.69 10.59 -8.91
C PRO A 83 68.41 12.14 -8.89
N ALA A 84 67.47 12.56 -8.00
CA ALA A 84 67.43 13.77 -7.12
C ALA A 84 67.51 15.22 -7.73
N PRO A 85 67.37 16.35 -6.97
CA PRO A 85 66.83 16.63 -5.62
C PRO A 85 65.82 17.82 -5.54
N ARG A 86 65.26 18.11 -4.34
CA ARG A 86 64.57 19.38 -3.98
C ARG A 86 65.57 20.50 -3.61
N PRO A 87 65.11 21.77 -3.54
CA PRO A 87 65.40 22.58 -2.35
C PRO A 87 64.20 23.39 -1.83
N GLY A 88 64.28 23.88 -0.58
CA GLY A 88 63.22 24.61 0.12
C GLY A 88 63.59 26.02 0.61
N HIS A 89 62.61 26.66 1.29
CA HIS A 89 62.70 27.71 2.34
C HIS A 89 63.28 29.10 1.91
N VAL A 90 62.85 30.31 2.35
CA VAL A 90 62.11 30.94 3.50
C VAL A 90 61.70 32.41 3.05
N PRO A 91 61.42 33.48 3.85
CA PRO A 91 60.67 33.72 5.12
C PRO A 91 59.74 35.00 5.14
N GLY A 92 58.95 35.14 6.23
CA GLY A 92 58.60 36.42 6.91
C GLY A 92 57.25 37.06 6.54
N SER A 93 56.43 37.66 7.43
CA SER A 93 56.57 38.00 8.86
C SER A 93 55.29 38.69 9.39
N HIS A 94 55.03 38.56 10.71
CA HIS A 94 54.17 39.35 11.62
C HIS A 94 52.62 39.19 11.55
N SER A 95 51.85 39.15 12.64
CA SER A 95 52.08 38.98 14.10
C SER A 95 50.71 38.94 14.83
N VAL A 96 50.52 37.95 15.74
CA VAL A 96 50.00 38.02 17.15
C VAL A 96 48.56 38.62 17.36
N VAL A 97 47.60 38.11 18.15
CA VAL A 97 47.52 37.57 19.54
C VAL A 97 46.24 36.69 19.63
N SER A 98 46.25 35.40 20.00
CA SER A 98 46.27 34.76 21.34
C SER A 98 45.03 34.97 22.25
N GLY A 99 44.48 33.86 22.77
CA GLY A 99 43.46 33.84 23.82
C GLY A 99 42.82 32.46 24.00
N ALA A 100 43.40 31.64 24.89
CA ALA A 100 43.02 30.25 25.15
C ALA A 100 42.07 30.09 26.36
N LEU A 101 41.45 28.90 26.41
CA LEU A 101 41.00 28.14 27.60
C LEU A 101 39.85 28.69 28.46
N ALA A 102 38.75 27.92 28.58
CA ALA A 102 38.42 27.12 29.77
C ALA A 102 36.97 26.58 29.72
N SER A 103 36.80 25.31 30.12
CA SER A 103 35.52 24.70 30.50
C SER A 103 34.94 25.35 31.77
N PRO A 104 33.64 25.14 32.05
CA PRO A 104 33.32 24.66 33.40
C PRO A 104 32.14 23.68 33.48
N THR A 105 32.25 22.75 34.43
CA THR A 105 31.13 22.11 35.14
C THR A 105 31.21 22.49 36.64
N PRO A 106 30.28 22.03 37.50
CA PRO A 106 29.10 22.73 37.99
C PRO A 106 29.31 23.32 39.40
N SER A 107 28.53 24.35 39.78
CA SER A 107 28.50 24.86 41.15
C SER A 107 27.20 24.49 41.89
N ARG A 108 27.41 23.92 43.07
CA ARG A 108 26.45 23.64 44.14
C ARG A 108 26.77 24.65 45.26
N HIS A 109 25.79 25.36 45.79
CA HIS A 109 25.90 25.98 47.11
C HIS A 109 24.68 25.66 47.97
N THR A 110 25.02 25.29 49.20
CA THR A 110 24.23 24.85 50.35
C THR A 110 23.78 26.03 51.21
N HIS A 111 22.62 25.93 51.87
CA HIS A 111 22.43 26.32 53.28
C HIS A 111 21.16 25.65 53.85
N THR A 112 21.35 24.90 54.94
CA THR A 112 20.38 24.32 55.91
C THR A 112 20.26 25.26 57.14
N PRO A 113 19.50 24.93 58.22
CA PRO A 113 18.13 24.41 58.37
C PRO A 113 17.29 25.25 59.39
N SER A 114 16.01 24.94 59.60
CA SER A 114 15.35 25.25 60.89
C SER A 114 14.21 24.29 61.22
N VAL A 115 14.16 23.98 62.51
CA VAL A 115 13.42 22.96 63.28
C VAL A 115 12.11 23.52 63.82
N VAL A 116 11.05 22.69 63.89
CA VAL A 116 10.10 22.51 65.03
C VAL A 116 9.50 21.10 64.81
N GLU A 117 9.90 20.01 65.51
CA GLU A 117 9.40 19.53 66.84
C GLU A 117 7.86 19.63 66.97
N GLN A 118 7.06 18.71 67.48
CA GLN A 118 7.07 17.59 68.44
C GLN A 118 5.75 16.83 68.12
N SER A 119 5.42 15.60 68.49
CA SER A 119 5.80 14.65 69.53
C SER A 119 5.03 13.35 69.17
N GLY A 120 5.61 12.16 69.27
CA GLY A 120 5.46 11.28 70.44
C GLY A 120 4.08 10.62 70.45
N SER A 121 3.89 9.31 70.48
CA SER A 121 4.61 8.26 71.21
C SER A 121 4.03 6.91 70.75
N GLY A 122 4.86 5.92 70.44
CA GLY A 122 5.13 4.79 71.35
C GLY A 122 4.38 3.56 70.83
N GLY A 123 5.05 2.59 70.21
CA GLY A 123 5.74 1.49 70.91
C GLY A 123 4.78 0.28 70.92
N ASP A 124 5.18 -0.98 70.83
CA ASP A 124 6.45 -1.61 70.62
C ASP A 124 6.12 -3.10 70.34
N SER A 125 7.06 -3.80 69.70
CA SER A 125 7.36 -5.22 69.91
C SER A 125 6.40 -6.37 69.51
N SER A 126 6.98 -7.22 68.64
CA SER A 126 7.17 -8.68 68.76
C SER A 126 6.05 -9.67 68.38
N SER A 127 6.30 -10.35 67.26
CA SER A 127 6.26 -11.80 67.00
C SER A 127 5.48 -12.73 67.94
N ASN A 128 4.56 -13.54 67.38
CA ASN A 128 4.52 -14.97 67.69
C ASN A 128 3.83 -15.82 66.60
N HIS A 129 4.25 -17.08 66.52
CA HIS A 129 3.71 -18.21 65.74
C HIS A 129 2.25 -18.57 66.07
N GLY A 130 1.56 -19.27 65.16
CA GLY A 130 0.42 -20.13 65.53
C GLY A 130 -0.54 -20.48 64.38
N SER A 131 -0.61 -21.77 64.07
CA SER A 131 -1.43 -22.43 63.03
C SER A 131 -2.95 -22.41 63.26
N ALA A 132 -3.67 -22.61 62.14
CA ALA A 132 -4.97 -23.30 61.94
C ALA A 132 -6.17 -22.93 62.84
N ASP A 133 -7.29 -22.49 62.25
CA ASP A 133 -8.36 -23.42 61.86
C ASP A 133 -9.49 -22.74 61.05
N ASN A 134 -10.24 -23.60 60.40
CA ASN A 134 -11.34 -23.49 59.45
C ASN A 134 -12.58 -22.68 59.92
N GLN A 135 -13.20 -21.87 59.05
CA GLN A 135 -14.68 -21.78 58.90
C GLN A 135 -15.14 -20.83 57.75
N SER A 136 -15.87 -21.45 56.80
CA SER A 136 -17.14 -20.97 56.19
C SER A 136 -17.15 -19.87 55.11
N ARG A 137 -17.27 -20.33 53.84
CA ARG A 137 -17.85 -19.62 52.66
C ARG A 137 -19.41 -19.55 52.76
N PRO A 138 -20.13 -18.74 51.94
CA PRO A 138 -20.53 -19.09 50.55
C PRO A 138 -20.46 -17.87 49.58
N GLY A 139 -20.29 -17.97 48.26
CA GLY A 139 -20.53 -19.06 47.31
C GLY A 139 -21.92 -18.94 46.68
N TYR A 140 -22.12 -18.08 45.68
CA TYR A 140 -23.39 -18.01 44.93
C TYR A 140 -23.35 -18.94 43.72
N ALA A 141 -24.30 -19.87 43.67
CA ALA A 141 -24.56 -20.79 42.58
C ALA A 141 -26.02 -20.67 42.09
N LEU A 142 -26.14 -20.82 40.77
CA LEU A 142 -27.27 -21.21 39.91
C LEU A 142 -28.58 -21.66 40.57
N GLY A 143 -29.69 -21.15 40.04
CA GLY A 143 -31.04 -21.67 40.25
C GLY A 143 -31.72 -22.03 38.93
N ALA A 144 -32.26 -23.25 38.85
CA ALA A 144 -33.10 -23.77 37.78
C ALA A 144 -34.55 -23.91 38.27
N GLY A 145 -35.54 -23.79 37.37
CA GLY A 145 -36.95 -24.04 37.68
C GLY A 145 -37.91 -24.10 36.47
N SER A 146 -38.21 -25.34 36.05
CA SER A 146 -39.46 -25.93 35.48
C SER A 146 -40.05 -25.56 34.09
N MET A 147 -40.31 -26.63 33.32
CA MET A 147 -41.17 -26.81 32.11
C MET A 147 -42.68 -26.93 32.51
N VAL A 148 -43.76 -26.96 31.69
CA VAL A 148 -44.15 -27.40 30.31
C VAL A 148 -45.60 -26.79 30.00
N PRO A 149 -46.41 -27.08 28.92
CA PRO A 149 -46.26 -27.34 27.44
C PRO A 149 -47.18 -26.51 26.47
N GLY A 150 -46.89 -26.51 25.16
CA GLY A 150 -47.91 -26.68 24.08
C GLY A 150 -48.06 -25.68 22.90
N SER A 151 -47.27 -25.88 21.81
CA SER A 151 -47.56 -25.86 20.33
C SER A 151 -48.34 -24.72 19.60
N PRO A 152 -48.29 -24.63 18.23
CA PRO A 152 -47.19 -24.80 17.27
C PRO A 152 -47.15 -23.71 16.15
N GLY A 153 -46.04 -23.63 15.38
CA GLY A 153 -46.06 -23.20 13.97
C GLY A 153 -45.28 -21.93 13.59
N SER A 154 -44.07 -22.10 13.06
CA SER A 154 -43.58 -21.32 11.90
C SER A 154 -42.32 -21.98 11.35
N SER A 155 -42.40 -22.33 10.07
CA SER A 155 -41.36 -22.99 9.28
C SER A 155 -40.12 -22.11 9.11
N PRO A 156 -38.90 -22.69 8.97
CA PRO A 156 -37.75 -21.94 8.50
C PRO A 156 -37.88 -21.66 7.00
N MET A 157 -37.67 -20.41 6.61
CA MET A 157 -37.56 -19.96 5.23
C MET A 157 -36.40 -20.68 4.53
N GLU A 158 -36.72 -21.38 3.44
CA GLU A 158 -35.73 -21.89 2.49
C GLU A 158 -35.02 -20.70 1.82
N HIS A 159 -33.69 -20.64 1.94
CA HIS A 159 -32.86 -19.81 1.05
C HIS A 159 -32.54 -20.61 -0.21
N PRO A 160 -32.65 -20.01 -1.41
CA PRO A 160 -32.42 -20.72 -2.66
C PRO A 160 -30.97 -21.15 -2.77
N GLY A 161 -30.78 -22.45 -3.05
CA GLY A 161 -29.49 -23.12 -3.12
C GLY A 161 -28.53 -22.45 -4.12
N SER A 162 -27.41 -21.96 -3.59
CA SER A 162 -26.19 -21.87 -4.38
C SER A 162 -25.48 -23.21 -4.25
N SER A 163 -25.58 -24.01 -5.31
CA SER A 163 -24.92 -25.31 -5.39
C SER A 163 -23.42 -25.16 -5.15
N TYR A 164 -22.99 -25.75 -4.04
CA TYR A 164 -21.62 -25.91 -3.64
C TYR A 164 -20.83 -26.66 -4.73
N VAL A 165 -19.83 -26.01 -5.31
CA VAL A 165 -18.74 -26.69 -6.01
C VAL A 165 -17.53 -26.56 -5.09
N PRO A 166 -17.05 -27.66 -4.47
CA PRO A 166 -15.76 -27.61 -3.80
C PRO A 166 -14.73 -27.21 -4.86
N MET A 167 -13.74 -26.37 -4.52
CA MET A 167 -12.53 -26.25 -5.33
C MET A 167 -11.78 -27.59 -5.27
N SER A 168 -12.29 -28.56 -6.03
CA SER A 168 -11.50 -29.57 -6.68
C SER A 168 -10.43 -28.83 -7.46
N THR A 169 -9.19 -29.24 -7.27
CA THR A 169 -8.08 -28.94 -8.17
C THR A 169 -8.46 -29.44 -9.57
N SER A 170 -9.23 -28.66 -10.32
CA SER A 170 -9.49 -28.91 -11.73
C SER A 170 -8.17 -28.71 -12.49
N PRO A 171 -7.65 -29.73 -13.18
CA PRO A 171 -6.49 -29.61 -14.05
C PRO A 171 -6.93 -29.02 -15.40
N ASN A 172 -7.59 -27.86 -15.37
CA ASN A 172 -7.87 -27.11 -16.57
C ASN A 172 -6.99 -25.87 -16.57
N SER A 173 -5.89 -26.00 -17.31
CA SER A 173 -4.99 -24.94 -17.74
C SER A 173 -5.78 -23.85 -18.47
N GLY A 174 -6.45 -22.97 -17.72
CA GLY A 174 -6.81 -21.65 -18.24
C GLY A 174 -5.51 -20.99 -18.63
N ALA A 175 -5.38 -20.62 -19.91
CA ALA A 175 -4.19 -20.00 -20.48
C ALA A 175 -3.60 -19.00 -19.49
N MET A 176 -2.43 -19.34 -18.93
CA MET A 176 -1.85 -18.58 -17.84
C MET A 176 -1.54 -17.19 -18.37
N ILE A 177 -2.31 -16.17 -17.96
CA ILE A 177 -1.94 -14.78 -18.19
C ILE A 177 -0.53 -14.63 -17.57
N PRO A 178 0.51 -14.31 -18.35
CA PRO A 178 1.84 -14.13 -17.81
C PRO A 178 1.80 -12.96 -16.81
N PRO A 179 2.65 -12.97 -15.75
CA PRO A 179 2.78 -11.79 -14.91
C PRO A 179 3.07 -10.58 -15.83
N PRO A 180 2.44 -9.42 -15.58
CA PRO A 180 2.72 -8.22 -16.35
C PRO A 180 4.23 -7.93 -16.28
N PRO A 181 4.88 -7.57 -17.40
CA PRO A 181 6.29 -7.19 -17.35
C PRO A 181 6.47 -5.92 -16.53
N ALA A 182 7.63 -5.77 -15.89
CA ALA A 182 8.04 -4.49 -15.33
C ALA A 182 8.00 -3.41 -16.41
N ALA A 183 7.39 -2.27 -16.09
CA ALA A 183 7.34 -1.14 -17.01
C ALA A 183 8.46 -0.14 -16.70
N GLN A 184 9.19 0.27 -17.75
CA GLN A 184 9.93 1.51 -17.70
C GLN A 184 8.91 2.65 -17.64
N VAL A 185 8.94 3.46 -16.59
CA VAL A 185 8.02 4.59 -16.42
C VAL A 185 8.44 5.71 -17.38
N PRO A 186 7.63 6.08 -18.38
CA PRO A 186 8.00 7.16 -19.28
C PRO A 186 7.93 8.50 -18.54
N VAL A 187 9.00 9.29 -18.63
CA VAL A 187 9.05 10.63 -18.03
C VAL A 187 8.25 11.61 -18.89
N VAL A 188 7.42 12.45 -18.26
CA VAL A 188 6.73 13.57 -18.92
C VAL A 188 7.62 14.82 -18.86
N HIS A 189 7.61 15.59 -19.95
CA HIS A 189 8.42 16.80 -20.09
C HIS A 189 7.56 18.06 -20.17
N PRO A 190 8.10 19.24 -19.81
CA PRO A 190 7.41 20.51 -20.00
C PRO A 190 7.03 20.77 -21.48
N PRO A 191 5.95 21.55 -21.74
CA PRO A 191 5.05 22.15 -20.76
C PRO A 191 4.10 21.12 -20.13
N TYR A 192 4.01 21.12 -18.80
CA TYR A 192 3.12 20.21 -18.08
C TYR A 192 1.67 20.67 -18.17
N GLN A 193 0.76 19.73 -18.45
CA GLN A 193 -0.68 19.99 -18.52
C GLN A 193 -1.39 19.42 -17.29
N PHE A 194 -0.97 19.85 -16.11
CA PHE A 194 -1.52 19.34 -14.86
C PHE A 194 -3.03 19.59 -14.76
N VAL A 195 -3.77 18.57 -14.36
CA VAL A 195 -5.23 18.62 -14.16
C VAL A 195 -5.61 18.11 -12.79
N THR A 196 -6.75 18.58 -12.28
CA THR A 196 -7.36 17.97 -11.10
C THR A 196 -7.81 16.55 -11.47
N PRO A 197 -7.30 15.49 -10.81
CA PRO A 197 -7.68 14.13 -11.11
C PRO A 197 -9.15 13.88 -10.80
N ARG A 198 -9.78 13.00 -11.58
CA ARG A 198 -11.20 12.67 -11.45
C ARG A 198 -11.44 11.17 -11.55
N LYS A 199 -12.48 10.69 -10.88
CA LYS A 199 -12.95 9.30 -10.98
C LYS A 199 -13.52 9.04 -12.38
N ARG A 200 -13.33 7.81 -12.87
CA ARG A 200 -13.81 7.35 -14.19
C ARG A 200 -14.48 5.98 -14.16
N ILE A 201 -14.02 5.11 -13.28
CA ILE A 201 -14.47 3.72 -13.23
C ILE A 201 -15.82 3.67 -12.52
N THR A 202 -16.85 3.25 -13.25
CA THR A 202 -18.20 3.04 -12.70
C THR A 202 -18.74 1.64 -12.99
N SER A 203 -18.08 0.91 -13.89
CA SER A 203 -18.59 -0.36 -14.43
C SER A 203 -17.46 -1.33 -14.78
N LYS A 204 -17.80 -2.60 -15.04
CA LYS A 204 -16.82 -3.61 -15.51
C LYS A 204 -16.20 -3.25 -16.88
N PRO A 205 -16.94 -2.71 -17.86
CA PRO A 205 -16.33 -2.19 -19.09
C PRO A 205 -15.25 -1.13 -18.84
N ASP A 206 -15.46 -0.24 -17.87
CA ASP A 206 -14.47 0.78 -17.51
C ASP A 206 -13.18 0.16 -16.95
N ILE A 207 -13.29 -0.92 -16.18
CA ILE A 207 -12.12 -1.69 -15.72
C ILE A 207 -11.32 -2.22 -16.91
N SER A 208 -11.99 -2.82 -17.90
CA SER A 208 -11.29 -3.33 -19.09
C SER A 208 -10.53 -2.22 -19.82
N LYS A 209 -11.14 -1.02 -19.95
CA LYS A 209 -10.48 0.17 -20.50
C LYS A 209 -9.26 0.59 -19.67
N PHE A 210 -9.43 0.67 -18.35
CA PHE A 210 -8.38 1.03 -17.40
C PHE A 210 -7.17 0.09 -17.50
N ILE A 211 -7.40 -1.22 -17.40
CA ILE A 211 -6.35 -2.25 -17.42
C ILE A 211 -5.60 -2.25 -18.76
N ALA A 212 -6.31 -2.02 -19.88
CA ALA A 212 -5.70 -1.95 -21.20
C ALA A 212 -4.94 -0.63 -21.45
N CYS A 213 -5.16 0.42 -20.65
CA CYS A 213 -4.57 1.74 -20.85
C CYS A 213 -3.04 1.72 -20.64
N PRO A 214 -2.21 1.96 -21.70
CA PRO A 214 -0.75 1.91 -21.58
C PRO A 214 -0.16 2.98 -20.66
N THR A 215 -0.89 4.07 -20.44
CA THR A 215 -0.51 5.22 -19.60
C THR A 215 -1.37 5.35 -18.35
N GLY A 216 -2.23 4.35 -18.09
CA GLY A 216 -3.14 4.25 -16.95
C GLY A 216 -2.88 2.97 -16.17
N GLY A 217 -3.83 2.03 -16.20
CA GLY A 217 -3.75 0.80 -15.40
C GLY A 217 -2.61 -0.14 -15.76
N ALA A 218 -2.26 -0.28 -17.04
CA ALA A 218 -1.11 -1.08 -17.44
C ALA A 218 0.21 -0.49 -16.92
N LEU A 219 0.35 0.84 -16.96
CA LEU A 219 1.51 1.54 -16.44
C LEU A 219 1.61 1.40 -14.92
N TYR A 220 0.50 1.60 -14.22
CA TYR A 220 0.42 1.44 -12.77
C TYR A 220 0.85 0.03 -12.33
N LEU A 221 0.28 -1.00 -12.96
CA LEU A 221 0.63 -2.38 -12.64
C LEU A 221 2.09 -2.68 -12.99
N GLY A 222 2.58 -2.22 -14.14
CA GLY A 222 3.98 -2.38 -14.52
C GLY A 222 4.96 -1.67 -13.58
N PHE A 223 4.56 -0.54 -13.00
CA PHE A 223 5.33 0.15 -11.96
C PHE A 223 5.37 -0.65 -10.64
N VAL A 224 4.25 -1.22 -10.21
CA VAL A 224 4.22 -2.13 -9.03
C VAL A 224 5.14 -3.33 -9.26
N VAL A 225 5.15 -3.91 -10.47
CA VAL A 225 6.08 -4.99 -10.83
C VAL A 225 7.52 -4.51 -10.72
N ALA A 226 7.87 -3.35 -11.31
CA ALA A 226 9.21 -2.78 -11.26
C ALA A 226 9.69 -2.51 -9.82
N LEU A 227 8.83 -1.97 -8.95
CA LEU A 227 9.10 -1.81 -7.52
C LEU A 227 9.40 -3.16 -6.86
N SER A 228 8.58 -4.18 -7.13
CA SER A 228 8.77 -5.51 -6.54
C SER A 228 10.05 -6.20 -7.01
N GLU A 229 10.41 -6.07 -8.30
CA GLU A 229 11.64 -6.63 -8.84
C GLU A 229 12.88 -5.93 -8.27
N SER A 230 12.80 -4.62 -8.01
CA SER A 230 13.89 -3.85 -7.43
C SER A 230 14.31 -4.29 -6.02
N VAL A 231 13.47 -5.06 -5.31
CA VAL A 231 13.74 -5.58 -3.97
C VAL A 231 13.91 -7.09 -3.93
N LYS A 232 14.08 -7.74 -5.09
CA LYS A 232 14.28 -9.19 -5.16
C LYS A 232 15.54 -9.62 -4.41
N GLY A 233 15.38 -10.44 -3.37
CA GLY A 233 16.49 -10.93 -2.56
C GLY A 233 17.11 -9.88 -1.60
N ILE A 234 16.51 -8.69 -1.47
CA ILE A 234 17.03 -7.58 -0.67
C ILE A 234 16.22 -7.45 0.63
N LYS A 235 16.90 -7.34 1.77
CA LYS A 235 16.26 -7.09 3.07
C LYS A 235 15.88 -5.63 3.25
N ILE A 236 14.96 -5.37 4.18
CA ILE A 236 14.71 -4.00 4.64
C ILE A 236 15.98 -3.38 5.23
N SER A 237 16.79 -4.13 5.98
CA SER A 237 18.02 -3.61 6.60
C SER A 237 19.21 -3.39 5.64
N ASP A 238 19.17 -3.95 4.43
CA ASP A 238 20.27 -3.81 3.47
C ASP A 238 20.44 -2.36 3.02
N GLU A 239 21.68 -1.92 2.78
CA GLU A 239 21.96 -0.57 2.26
C GLU A 239 21.40 -0.37 0.85
N CYS A 240 20.86 0.82 0.59
CA CYS A 240 20.35 1.19 -0.73
C CYS A 240 20.52 2.70 -0.97
N HIS A 241 20.45 3.10 -2.25
CA HIS A 241 20.47 4.51 -2.63
C HIS A 241 19.19 5.20 -2.14
N VAL A 242 19.34 6.31 -1.42
CA VAL A 242 18.22 7.17 -0.97
C VAL A 242 18.46 8.57 -1.48
N SER A 243 17.68 9.01 -2.46
CA SER A 243 17.73 10.39 -2.94
C SER A 243 17.11 11.39 -1.96
N PRO A 244 17.42 12.69 -2.08
CA PRO A 244 16.79 13.73 -1.26
C PRO A 244 15.25 13.74 -1.37
N VAL A 245 14.70 13.41 -2.55
CA VAL A 245 13.25 13.32 -2.76
C VAL A 245 12.64 12.22 -1.89
N VAL A 246 13.23 11.01 -1.89
CA VAL A 246 12.78 9.90 -1.06
C VAL A 246 12.93 10.23 0.43
N GLN A 247 14.03 10.86 0.82
CA GLN A 247 14.26 11.29 2.21
C GLN A 247 13.21 12.31 2.67
N ASN A 248 12.83 13.27 1.82
CA ASN A 248 11.80 14.26 2.12
C ASN A 248 10.41 13.61 2.24
N LEU A 249 10.08 12.66 1.37
CA LEU A 249 8.83 11.87 1.46
C LEU A 249 8.75 11.11 2.79
N ILE A 250 9.87 10.51 3.24
CA ILE A 250 9.94 9.85 4.55
C ILE A 250 9.65 10.86 5.68
N GLY A 251 10.27 12.05 5.64
CA GLY A 251 10.04 13.09 6.63
C GLY A 251 8.58 13.57 6.69
N VAL A 252 7.91 13.67 5.54
CA VAL A 252 6.47 13.97 5.47
C VAL A 252 5.65 12.91 6.20
N LEU A 253 5.86 11.62 5.91
CA LEU A 253 5.11 10.54 6.57
C LEU A 253 5.41 10.45 8.08
N GLN A 254 6.65 10.71 8.49
CA GLN A 254 7.02 10.78 9.92
C GLN A 254 6.29 11.94 10.63
N THR A 255 6.20 13.10 9.98
CA THR A 255 5.44 14.24 10.50
C THR A 255 3.96 13.87 10.69
N MET A 256 3.37 13.19 9.70
CA MET A 256 1.98 12.72 9.78
C MET A 256 1.77 11.67 10.88
N SER A 257 2.79 10.86 11.18
CA SER A 257 2.77 9.90 12.29
C SER A 257 2.75 10.57 13.66
N GLY A 258 3.47 11.69 13.79
CA GLY A 258 3.45 12.53 15.00
C GLY A 258 2.09 13.18 15.26
N TRP A 259 1.33 13.50 14.21
CA TRP A 259 -0.03 14.04 14.39
C TRP A 259 -0.98 13.10 15.11
N ILE A 260 -0.74 11.78 15.05
CA ILE A 260 -1.57 10.80 15.75
C ILE A 260 -1.40 10.94 17.27
N ASP A 261 -0.20 11.32 17.73
CA ASP A 261 0.07 11.56 19.15
C ASP A 261 -0.56 12.88 19.62
N GLU A 262 -0.66 13.86 18.71
CA GLU A 262 -1.30 15.15 18.96
C GLU A 262 -2.84 15.11 18.88
N ILE A 263 -3.40 14.08 18.25
CA ILE A 263 -4.84 13.90 18.04
C ILE A 263 -5.26 12.56 18.68
N PRO A 264 -5.31 12.48 20.01
CA PRO A 264 -5.63 11.24 20.69
C PRO A 264 -7.08 10.79 20.41
N PRO A 265 -7.37 9.48 20.46
CA PRO A 265 -8.74 8.96 20.33
C PRO A 265 -9.68 9.58 21.36
N VAL A 266 -10.88 9.95 20.94
CA VAL A 266 -11.91 10.44 21.87
C VAL A 266 -12.70 9.29 22.48
N LYS A 267 -13.20 9.47 23.70
CA LYS A 267 -14.16 8.54 24.30
C LYS A 267 -15.47 8.62 23.52
N GLN A 268 -15.91 7.48 23.02
CA GLN A 268 -17.15 7.38 22.26
C GLN A 268 -17.88 6.07 22.60
N PRO A 269 -19.22 6.03 22.45
CA PRO A 269 -19.98 4.78 22.64
C PRO A 269 -19.70 3.75 21.54
N ALA A 270 -19.39 4.20 20.32
CA ALA A 270 -19.19 3.33 19.17
C ALA A 270 -17.90 2.51 19.27
N ARG A 271 -18.00 1.21 18.96
CA ARG A 271 -16.92 0.23 19.07
C ARG A 271 -15.86 0.35 17.98
N TYR A 272 -16.25 0.75 16.77
CA TYR A 272 -15.38 0.90 15.61
C TYR A 272 -15.39 2.35 15.13
N GLY A 273 -14.33 2.74 14.42
CA GLY A 273 -14.19 4.05 13.81
C GLY A 273 -14.20 5.18 14.84
N ASN A 274 -13.03 5.51 15.40
CA ASN A 274 -12.89 6.64 16.30
C ASN A 274 -13.02 7.96 15.54
N ILE A 275 -13.96 8.82 15.95
CA ILE A 275 -14.25 10.06 15.24
C ILE A 275 -13.08 11.05 15.21
N ALA A 276 -12.10 10.94 16.12
CA ALA A 276 -10.89 11.76 16.10
C ALA A 276 -10.06 11.59 14.82
N TYR A 277 -10.24 10.47 14.11
CA TYR A 277 -9.65 10.27 12.79
C TYR A 277 -10.07 11.34 11.77
N ARG A 278 -11.29 11.90 11.91
CA ARG A 278 -11.75 12.99 11.06
C ARG A 278 -10.93 14.25 11.25
N ASP A 279 -10.45 14.51 12.47
CA ASP A 279 -9.57 15.64 12.76
C ASP A 279 -8.17 15.41 12.16
N TRP A 280 -7.66 14.18 12.21
CA TRP A 280 -6.40 13.81 11.54
C TRP A 280 -6.51 13.98 10.02
N GLN A 281 -7.60 13.50 9.42
CA GLN A 281 -7.88 13.66 7.99
C GLN A 281 -8.09 15.13 7.59
N LYS A 282 -8.79 15.92 8.42
CA LYS A 282 -8.93 17.37 8.20
C LYS A 282 -7.57 18.06 8.17
N ARG A 283 -6.68 17.73 9.12
CA ARG A 283 -5.31 18.27 9.15
C ARG A 283 -4.51 17.87 7.91
N LEU A 284 -4.67 16.64 7.41
CA LEU A 284 -4.09 16.21 6.14
C LEU A 284 -4.61 17.07 4.96
N GLN A 285 -5.92 17.35 4.91
CA GLN A 285 -6.48 18.22 3.86
C GLN A 285 -5.91 19.65 3.92
N GLU A 286 -5.71 20.19 5.12
CA GLU A 286 -5.20 21.55 5.34
C GLU A 286 -3.68 21.68 5.07
N ARG A 287 -2.88 20.72 5.54
CA ARG A 287 -1.40 20.80 5.50
C ARG A 287 -0.78 20.03 4.33
N GLY A 288 -1.50 19.07 3.77
CA GLY A 288 -1.02 18.19 2.71
C GLY A 288 -0.54 18.90 1.44
N PRO A 289 -1.20 19.95 0.93
CA PRO A 289 -0.70 20.70 -0.23
C PRO A 289 0.73 21.24 -0.02
N ALA A 290 1.00 21.82 1.16
CA ALA A 290 2.33 22.34 1.51
C ALA A 290 3.36 21.21 1.70
N MET A 291 2.93 20.05 2.21
CA MET A 291 3.79 18.87 2.32
C MET A 291 4.18 18.28 0.97
N VAL A 292 3.26 18.25 0.00
CA VAL A 292 3.60 17.84 -1.37
C VAL A 292 4.56 18.86 -1.99
N ALA A 293 4.30 20.16 -1.79
CA ALA A 293 5.16 21.24 -2.28
C ALA A 293 6.61 21.13 -1.78
N SER A 294 6.82 20.77 -0.51
CA SER A 294 8.16 20.71 0.10
C SER A 294 9.02 19.57 -0.44
N VAL A 295 8.43 18.57 -1.10
CA VAL A 295 9.15 17.45 -1.72
C VAL A 295 9.54 17.80 -3.16
N LEU A 296 8.86 18.73 -3.82
CA LEU A 296 9.15 19.14 -5.19
C LEU A 296 10.43 19.99 -5.23
N PRO A 297 11.46 19.59 -6.01
CA PRO A 297 12.71 20.34 -6.07
C PRO A 297 12.55 21.69 -6.78
N ASP A 298 11.70 21.74 -7.82
CA ASP A 298 11.38 22.97 -8.54
C ASP A 298 10.05 23.55 -8.05
N GLN A 299 10.14 24.65 -7.31
CA GLN A 299 8.98 25.34 -6.75
C GLN A 299 8.13 26.04 -7.82
N SER A 300 8.66 26.27 -9.03
CA SER A 300 7.86 26.80 -10.15
C SER A 300 6.78 25.82 -10.62
N LEU A 301 7.01 24.51 -10.42
CA LEU A 301 6.05 23.46 -10.74
C LEU A 301 4.99 23.26 -9.65
N ALA A 302 5.21 23.80 -8.45
CA ALA A 302 4.46 23.45 -7.25
C ALA A 302 2.95 23.65 -7.44
N LEU A 303 2.50 24.80 -7.94
CA LEU A 303 1.06 25.08 -8.04
C LEU A 303 0.31 24.06 -8.93
N GLY A 304 0.86 23.75 -10.10
CA GLY A 304 0.28 22.77 -11.02
C GLY A 304 0.44 21.33 -10.53
N ALA A 305 1.64 20.97 -10.08
CA ALA A 305 1.93 19.63 -9.59
C ALA A 305 1.11 19.28 -8.34
N ILE A 306 0.94 20.21 -7.38
CA ILE A 306 0.09 20.00 -6.20
C ILE A 306 -1.35 19.71 -6.61
N ARG A 307 -1.91 20.50 -7.56
CA ARG A 307 -3.28 20.32 -8.06
C ARG A 307 -3.53 18.88 -8.53
N GLU A 308 -2.52 18.25 -9.12
CA GLU A 308 -2.63 16.89 -9.63
C GLU A 308 -2.21 15.81 -8.63
N ILE A 309 -1.09 15.99 -7.94
CA ILE A 309 -0.46 14.96 -7.09
C ILE A 309 -1.17 14.85 -5.74
N PHE A 310 -1.58 15.98 -5.14
CA PHE A 310 -2.14 15.98 -3.80
C PHE A 310 -3.40 15.11 -3.67
N PRO A 311 -4.35 15.08 -4.63
CA PRO A 311 -5.51 14.19 -4.55
C PRO A 311 -5.15 12.70 -4.40
N TYR A 312 -4.11 12.19 -5.08
CA TYR A 312 -3.64 10.82 -4.89
C TYR A 312 -3.07 10.62 -3.48
N PHE A 313 -2.26 11.58 -3.01
CA PHE A 313 -1.69 11.55 -1.66
C PHE A 313 -2.78 11.57 -0.59
N ALA A 314 -3.75 12.47 -0.71
CA ALA A 314 -4.85 12.62 0.23
C ALA A 314 -5.71 11.36 0.34
N ASP A 315 -5.98 10.68 -0.77
CA ASP A 315 -6.78 9.45 -0.81
C ASP A 315 -5.97 8.19 -0.47
N SER A 316 -4.67 8.33 -0.13
CA SER A 316 -3.78 7.22 0.23
C SER A 316 -3.96 6.68 1.65
N PHE A 317 -4.75 7.38 2.48
CA PHE A 317 -4.72 7.21 3.93
C PHE A 317 -6.06 6.79 4.55
N GLY A 318 -7.06 6.44 3.73
CA GLY A 318 -8.38 5.99 4.17
C GLY A 318 -9.48 7.05 3.96
N ASN A 319 -10.71 6.73 4.34
CA ASN A 319 -11.87 7.62 4.16
C ASN A 319 -12.35 8.22 5.49
N ALA A 320 -12.38 9.55 5.60
CA ALA A 320 -12.77 10.25 6.83
C ALA A 320 -14.24 10.02 7.23
N ILE A 321 -15.14 9.86 6.26
CA ILE A 321 -16.58 9.72 6.52
C ILE A 321 -16.86 8.34 7.09
N ARG A 322 -16.38 7.31 6.38
CA ARG A 322 -16.56 5.89 6.72
C ARG A 322 -15.61 5.40 7.81
N ILE A 323 -14.53 6.14 8.07
CA ILE A 323 -13.47 5.79 9.03
C ILE A 323 -12.91 4.40 8.71
N ASP A 324 -12.62 4.19 7.43
CA ASP A 324 -12.12 2.93 6.89
C ASP A 324 -10.83 3.12 6.08
N TYR A 325 -10.12 2.02 5.87
CA TYR A 325 -8.93 1.93 5.03
C TYR A 325 -8.89 0.58 4.32
N GLY A 326 -8.29 0.50 3.14
CA GLY A 326 -8.20 -0.75 2.37
C GLY A 326 -7.32 -0.61 1.13
N THR A 327 -7.32 -1.65 0.31
CA THR A 327 -6.38 -1.80 -0.83
C THR A 327 -6.53 -0.73 -1.91
N GLY A 328 -7.69 -0.08 -2.03
CA GLY A 328 -7.87 1.08 -2.92
C GLY A 328 -7.08 2.31 -2.46
N HIS A 329 -7.00 2.54 -1.15
CA HIS A 329 -6.18 3.60 -0.57
C HIS A 329 -4.69 3.29 -0.71
N GLU A 330 -4.30 2.03 -0.46
CA GLU A 330 -2.94 1.55 -0.74
C GLU A 330 -2.56 1.74 -2.22
N ALA A 331 -3.49 1.48 -3.14
CA ALA A 331 -3.27 1.69 -4.57
C ALA A 331 -3.09 3.18 -4.92
N ASN A 332 -3.83 4.08 -4.27
CA ASN A 332 -3.61 5.52 -4.42
C ASN A 332 -2.22 5.95 -3.91
N PHE A 333 -1.68 5.31 -2.87
CA PHE A 333 -0.29 5.57 -2.46
C PHE A 333 0.71 5.12 -3.54
N GLY A 334 0.48 3.95 -4.15
CA GLY A 334 1.25 3.53 -5.32
C GLY A 334 1.14 4.51 -6.49
N ALA A 335 -0.04 5.08 -6.72
CA ALA A 335 -0.30 6.05 -7.79
C ALA A 335 0.41 7.38 -7.51
N PHE A 336 0.40 7.83 -6.25
CA PHE A 336 1.17 8.97 -5.79
C PHE A 336 2.67 8.78 -6.09
N LEU A 337 3.26 7.61 -5.78
CA LEU A 337 4.67 7.33 -6.11
C LEU A 337 4.91 7.29 -7.63
N LEU A 338 3.96 6.74 -8.40
CA LEU A 338 4.03 6.74 -9.86
C LEU A 338 4.05 8.17 -10.42
N CYS A 339 3.32 9.12 -9.84
CA CYS A 339 3.39 10.53 -10.25
C CYS A 339 4.81 11.11 -10.14
N PHE A 340 5.55 10.80 -9.07
CA PHE A 340 6.96 11.22 -8.93
C PHE A 340 7.85 10.59 -10.00
N ALA A 341 7.65 9.31 -10.30
CA ALA A 341 8.40 8.62 -11.36
C ALA A 341 8.07 9.19 -12.74
N ARG A 342 6.80 9.54 -13.01
CA ARG A 342 6.36 10.19 -14.25
C ARG A 342 6.97 11.57 -14.41
N LEU A 343 7.18 12.31 -13.33
CA LEU A 343 7.87 13.61 -13.37
C LEU A 343 9.40 13.50 -13.43
N GLY A 344 9.95 12.28 -13.39
CA GLY A 344 11.40 12.06 -13.36
C GLY A 344 12.05 12.50 -12.03
N LEU A 345 11.26 12.71 -10.98
CA LEU A 345 11.73 13.10 -9.65
C LEU A 345 12.32 11.91 -8.88
N VAL A 346 11.89 10.70 -9.23
CA VAL A 346 12.48 9.44 -8.78
C VAL A 346 12.71 8.55 -10.00
N SER A 347 13.73 7.72 -9.93
CA SER A 347 14.18 6.85 -11.01
C SER A 347 14.26 5.39 -10.55
N ALA A 348 14.62 4.48 -11.46
CA ALA A 348 14.83 3.07 -11.10
C ALA A 348 15.87 2.86 -9.98
N SER A 349 16.83 3.80 -9.82
CA SER A 349 17.80 3.76 -8.72
C SER A 349 17.17 4.02 -7.34
N ASP A 350 16.03 4.70 -7.29
CA ASP A 350 15.28 4.99 -6.07
C ASP A 350 14.29 3.90 -5.68
N TYR A 351 13.91 3.01 -6.62
CA TYR A 351 12.86 2.01 -6.40
C TYR A 351 13.12 1.10 -5.18
N PRO A 352 14.35 0.62 -4.93
CA PRO A 352 14.64 -0.12 -3.71
C PRO A 352 14.32 0.68 -2.44
N ALA A 353 14.63 1.98 -2.39
CA ALA A 353 14.35 2.85 -1.24
C ALA A 353 12.87 3.24 -1.14
N LEU A 354 12.17 3.44 -2.25
CA LEU A 354 10.71 3.63 -2.25
C LEU A 354 10.01 2.47 -1.54
N VAL A 355 10.50 1.24 -1.73
CA VAL A 355 9.96 0.06 -1.05
C VAL A 355 10.56 -0.09 0.35
N THR A 356 11.86 -0.32 0.48
CA THR A 356 12.53 -0.71 1.74
C THR A 356 12.74 0.41 2.75
N ARG A 357 12.41 1.67 2.41
CA ARG A 357 12.46 2.81 3.35
C ARG A 357 11.11 3.50 3.42
N LEU A 358 10.64 4.07 2.31
CA LEU A 358 9.43 4.88 2.31
C LEU A 358 8.17 4.04 2.61
N PHE A 359 8.01 2.89 1.95
CA PHE A 359 6.86 2.02 2.18
C PHE A 359 6.86 1.41 3.59
N VAL A 360 8.02 1.20 4.23
CA VAL A 360 8.10 0.81 5.65
C VAL A 360 7.46 1.86 6.56
N VAL A 361 7.79 3.13 6.34
CA VAL A 361 7.24 4.25 7.11
C VAL A 361 5.75 4.43 6.83
N TYR A 362 5.32 4.27 5.57
CA TYR A 362 3.91 4.25 5.18
C TYR A 362 3.12 3.18 5.93
N LEU A 363 3.56 1.92 5.91
CA LEU A 363 2.87 0.84 6.61
C LEU A 363 2.87 1.05 8.13
N SER A 364 3.95 1.60 8.70
CA SER A 364 4.00 1.92 10.12
C SER A 364 2.99 3.00 10.49
N LEU A 365 2.86 4.04 9.67
CA LEU A 365 1.81 5.06 9.80
C LEU A 365 0.42 4.44 9.68
N MET A 366 0.17 3.60 8.67
CA MET A 366 -1.15 2.99 8.45
C MET A 366 -1.55 2.07 9.60
N ARG A 367 -0.64 1.23 10.09
CA ARG A 367 -0.89 0.38 11.27
C ARG A 367 -1.20 1.24 12.50
N LYS A 368 -0.47 2.34 12.72
CA LYS A 368 -0.74 3.26 13.84
C LYS A 368 -2.12 3.90 13.71
N LEU A 369 -2.55 4.35 12.52
CA LEU A 369 -3.90 4.86 12.29
C LEU A 369 -4.97 3.78 12.55
N GLN A 370 -4.80 2.59 11.96
CA GLN A 370 -5.72 1.46 12.08
C GLN A 370 -5.93 1.08 13.55
N THR A 371 -4.86 0.97 14.35
CA THR A 371 -4.96 0.54 15.74
C THR A 371 -5.37 1.66 16.69
N THR A 372 -5.01 2.92 16.41
CA THR A 372 -5.31 4.07 17.28
C THR A 372 -6.75 4.53 17.10
N TYR A 373 -7.20 4.63 15.86
CA TYR A 373 -8.55 5.09 15.54
C TYR A 373 -9.52 3.96 15.19
N TRP A 374 -9.11 2.70 15.33
CA TRP A 374 -9.95 1.53 15.05
C TRP A 374 -10.62 1.60 13.68
N LEU A 375 -9.83 1.88 12.64
CA LEU A 375 -10.34 2.01 11.28
C LEU A 375 -10.95 0.70 10.80
N GLU A 376 -12.09 0.77 10.13
CA GLU A 376 -12.73 -0.41 9.57
C GLU A 376 -12.02 -0.87 8.28
N PRO A 377 -11.98 -2.18 7.99
CA PRO A 377 -11.52 -2.70 6.71
C PRO A 377 -12.45 -2.28 5.55
N ALA A 378 -11.97 -1.46 4.62
CA ALA A 378 -12.71 -1.01 3.46
C ALA A 378 -12.72 -2.09 2.37
N GLY A 379 -13.92 -2.57 2.00
CA GLY A 379 -14.06 -3.58 0.94
C GLY A 379 -13.48 -4.94 1.31
N SER A 380 -13.32 -5.24 2.61
CA SER A 380 -12.83 -6.53 3.07
C SER A 380 -13.79 -7.66 2.67
N HIS A 381 -13.21 -8.76 2.20
CA HIS A 381 -13.90 -10.02 1.98
C HIS A 381 -13.95 -10.88 3.27
N GLY A 382 -13.63 -10.29 4.43
CA GLY A 382 -13.49 -11.00 5.70
C GLY A 382 -12.43 -12.07 5.60
N VAL A 383 -12.75 -13.28 6.07
CA VAL A 383 -11.86 -14.46 6.01
C VAL A 383 -11.50 -14.89 4.58
N TRP A 384 -12.22 -14.39 3.56
CA TRP A 384 -11.98 -14.72 2.15
C TRP A 384 -11.02 -13.74 1.46
N GLY A 385 -10.56 -12.70 2.16
CA GLY A 385 -9.53 -11.79 1.66
C GLY A 385 -8.11 -12.29 1.96
N LEU A 386 -7.12 -11.72 1.26
CA LEU A 386 -5.69 -11.96 1.58
C LEU A 386 -5.34 -11.40 2.96
N ASP A 387 -5.76 -10.15 3.20
CA ASP A 387 -5.59 -9.38 4.42
C ASP A 387 -6.72 -8.35 4.49
N ASP A 388 -6.98 -7.79 5.67
CA ASP A 388 -8.07 -6.83 5.87
C ASP A 388 -7.79 -5.49 5.18
N TYR A 389 -6.52 -5.08 5.06
CA TYR A 389 -6.16 -3.72 4.69
C TYR A 389 -5.23 -3.62 3.50
N CYS A 390 -4.26 -4.52 3.37
CA CYS A 390 -3.10 -4.33 2.50
C CYS A 390 -2.89 -5.51 1.54
N PHE A 391 -2.26 -5.24 0.40
CA PHE A 391 -1.87 -6.25 -0.59
C PHE A 391 -0.40 -6.11 -0.98
N LEU A 392 0.06 -4.89 -1.25
CA LEU A 392 1.42 -4.61 -1.70
C LEU A 392 2.54 -5.16 -0.78
N PRO A 393 2.44 -5.18 0.57
CA PRO A 393 3.45 -5.80 1.43
C PRO A 393 3.70 -7.27 1.10
N PHE A 394 2.66 -8.00 0.69
CA PHE A 394 2.78 -9.41 0.31
C PHE A 394 3.44 -9.57 -1.07
N ILE A 395 3.21 -8.66 -2.01
CA ILE A 395 3.94 -8.63 -3.28
C ILE A 395 5.43 -8.37 -3.03
N PHE A 396 5.75 -7.26 -2.35
CA PHE A 396 7.14 -6.86 -2.11
C PHE A 396 7.88 -7.88 -1.25
N GLY A 397 7.25 -8.35 -0.17
CA GLY A 397 7.85 -9.33 0.73
C GLY A 397 8.08 -10.69 0.08
N ALA A 398 7.18 -11.13 -0.81
CA ALA A 398 7.41 -12.37 -1.57
C ALA A 398 8.62 -12.20 -2.51
N ALA A 399 8.79 -11.02 -3.11
CA ALA A 399 9.95 -10.71 -3.95
C ALA A 399 11.27 -10.73 -3.16
N GLN A 400 11.31 -10.10 -1.98
CA GLN A 400 12.47 -10.12 -1.07
C GLN A 400 12.93 -11.53 -0.72
N LEU A 401 11.99 -12.47 -0.61
CA LEU A 401 12.26 -13.86 -0.19
C LEU A 401 12.55 -14.81 -1.38
N ILE A 402 12.53 -14.32 -2.62
CA ILE A 402 12.91 -15.14 -3.79
C ILE A 402 14.37 -15.58 -3.66
N GLY A 403 14.60 -16.89 -3.80
CA GLY A 403 15.95 -17.46 -3.70
C GLY A 403 16.48 -17.60 -2.27
N HIS A 404 15.69 -17.23 -1.24
CA HIS A 404 16.14 -17.34 0.14
C HIS A 404 16.48 -18.79 0.50
N LYS A 405 17.66 -19.02 1.12
CA LYS A 405 18.22 -20.37 1.30
C LYS A 405 17.37 -21.28 2.20
N TYR A 406 16.86 -20.73 3.31
CA TYR A 406 16.21 -21.52 4.37
C TYR A 406 14.70 -21.27 4.49
N MET A 407 14.29 -20.00 4.60
CA MET A 407 12.87 -19.64 4.69
C MET A 407 12.11 -20.00 3.41
N ARG A 408 10.97 -20.65 3.57
CA ARG A 408 10.01 -21.05 2.53
C ARG A 408 8.65 -20.42 2.84
N PRO A 409 7.68 -20.41 1.91
CA PRO A 409 6.33 -19.89 2.21
C PRO A 409 5.70 -20.48 3.48
N LYS A 410 5.88 -21.78 3.73
CA LYS A 410 5.41 -22.45 4.96
C LYS A 410 6.05 -21.92 6.26
N SER A 411 7.18 -21.21 6.18
CA SER A 411 7.85 -20.64 7.35
C SER A 411 7.03 -19.57 8.07
N ILE A 412 5.98 -19.03 7.45
CA ILE A 412 5.08 -18.06 8.10
C ILE A 412 4.35 -18.62 9.33
N HIS A 413 4.31 -19.95 9.48
CA HIS A 413 3.72 -20.63 10.65
C HIS A 413 4.68 -20.74 11.83
N ASN A 414 5.97 -20.47 11.64
CA ASN A 414 6.97 -20.57 12.69
C ASN A 414 7.11 -19.22 13.43
N GLU A 415 6.73 -19.19 14.71
CA GLU A 415 6.75 -17.97 15.53
C GLU A 415 8.16 -17.41 15.74
N ASP A 416 9.18 -18.26 15.86
CA ASP A 416 10.56 -17.80 16.05
C ASP A 416 11.07 -17.09 14.79
N ILE A 417 10.72 -17.63 13.60
CA ILE A 417 11.02 -16.98 12.32
C ILE A 417 10.34 -15.62 12.23
N LEU A 418 9.03 -15.56 12.54
CA LEU A 418 8.31 -14.29 12.53
C LEU A 418 8.90 -13.29 13.52
N ARG A 419 9.23 -13.74 14.74
CA ARG A 419 9.81 -12.88 15.78
C ARG A 419 11.16 -12.32 15.35
N GLN A 420 12.02 -13.15 14.76
CA GLN A 420 13.41 -12.81 14.44
C GLN A 420 13.57 -12.05 13.11
N PHE A 421 12.74 -12.33 12.10
CA PHE A 421 12.97 -11.84 10.74
C PHE A 421 11.88 -10.89 10.21
N SER A 422 10.83 -10.59 10.99
CA SER A 422 9.78 -9.66 10.56
C SER A 422 10.27 -8.24 10.27
N GLU A 423 11.37 -7.82 10.87
CA GLU A 423 11.90 -6.46 10.66
C GLU A 423 12.65 -6.34 9.32
N ASP A 424 13.09 -7.46 8.75
CA ASP A 424 13.83 -7.53 7.50
C ASP A 424 12.96 -7.82 6.27
N TYR A 425 11.77 -8.41 6.45
CA TYR A 425 10.96 -8.93 5.34
C TYR A 425 9.48 -8.54 5.46
N PHE A 426 8.96 -7.82 4.46
CA PHE A 426 7.59 -7.31 4.43
C PHE A 426 6.53 -8.41 4.61
N TYR A 427 6.72 -9.58 3.99
CA TYR A 427 5.74 -10.68 4.05
C TYR A 427 5.61 -11.20 5.48
N LEU A 428 6.75 -11.39 6.15
CA LEU A 428 6.80 -11.86 7.54
C LEU A 428 6.27 -10.78 8.48
N ALA A 429 6.59 -9.50 8.24
CA ALA A 429 6.04 -8.37 8.97
C ALA A 429 4.50 -8.31 8.89
N ALA A 430 3.95 -8.50 7.70
CA ALA A 430 2.51 -8.50 7.47
C ALA A 430 1.84 -9.67 8.19
N VAL A 431 2.35 -10.90 8.06
CA VAL A 431 1.81 -12.05 8.78
C VAL A 431 1.91 -11.88 10.31
N LYS A 432 3.03 -11.37 10.82
CA LYS A 432 3.19 -11.08 12.25
C LYS A 432 2.13 -10.10 12.73
N PHE A 433 1.85 -9.04 11.96
CA PHE A 433 0.80 -8.08 12.29
C PHE A 433 -0.60 -8.71 12.27
N VAL A 434 -0.92 -9.53 11.27
CA VAL A 434 -2.19 -10.28 11.20
C VAL A 434 -2.41 -11.11 12.46
N LYS A 435 -1.39 -11.87 12.89
CA LYS A 435 -1.45 -12.73 14.10
C LYS A 435 -1.49 -11.93 15.40
N GLN A 436 -1.04 -10.68 15.39
CA GLN A 436 -1.13 -9.79 16.55
C GLN A 436 -2.57 -9.30 16.74
N VAL A 437 -3.24 -8.90 15.64
CA VAL A 437 -4.57 -8.28 15.68
C VAL A 437 -5.73 -9.28 15.64
N LYS A 438 -5.54 -10.46 15.04
CA LYS A 438 -6.52 -11.55 15.00
C LYS A 438 -6.14 -12.65 15.99
N LYS A 439 -7.12 -13.18 16.71
CA LYS A 439 -6.94 -14.29 17.67
C LYS A 439 -7.28 -15.62 17.01
N GLY A 440 -6.62 -16.69 17.47
CA GLY A 440 -6.83 -18.05 16.96
C GLY A 440 -5.69 -18.50 16.04
N MET A 441 -5.88 -19.65 15.40
CA MET A 441 -4.90 -20.17 14.43
C MET A 441 -5.01 -19.41 13.12
N LEU A 442 -3.87 -19.23 12.42
CA LEU A 442 -3.84 -18.49 11.15
C LEU A 442 -4.83 -19.06 10.12
N GLN A 443 -4.99 -20.38 10.07
CA GLN A 443 -5.94 -21.06 9.19
C GLN A 443 -7.40 -20.65 9.44
N GLU A 444 -7.77 -20.30 10.67
CA GLU A 444 -9.16 -20.01 11.04
C GLU A 444 -9.56 -18.59 10.61
N HIS A 445 -8.67 -17.62 10.81
CA HIS A 445 -8.96 -16.20 10.57
C HIS A 445 -8.35 -15.65 9.28
N SER A 446 -7.43 -16.39 8.65
CA SER A 446 -6.75 -16.01 7.41
C SER A 446 -6.43 -17.25 6.56
N PRO A 447 -7.46 -18.04 6.16
CA PRO A 447 -7.29 -19.28 5.41
C PRO A 447 -6.53 -19.08 4.10
N MET A 448 -6.71 -17.96 3.41
CA MET A 448 -6.00 -17.69 2.16
C MET A 448 -4.48 -17.57 2.35
N LEU A 449 -4.01 -16.86 3.37
CA LEU A 449 -2.58 -16.80 3.71
C LEU A 449 -2.05 -18.17 4.11
N ASN A 450 -2.85 -18.94 4.85
CA ASN A 450 -2.52 -20.32 5.20
C ASN A 450 -2.36 -21.19 3.94
N ASP A 451 -3.26 -21.11 2.98
CA ASP A 451 -3.23 -21.92 1.76
C ASP A 451 -2.07 -21.53 0.85
N ILE A 452 -1.80 -20.22 0.69
CA ILE A 452 -0.65 -19.70 -0.05
C ILE A 452 0.67 -20.20 0.55
N SER A 453 0.73 -20.42 1.87
CA SER A 453 1.92 -20.98 2.53
C SER A 453 2.28 -22.40 2.06
N GLY A 454 1.32 -23.12 1.47
CA GLY A 454 1.51 -24.43 0.83
C GLY A 454 2.23 -24.36 -0.52
N VAL A 455 2.34 -23.18 -1.14
CA VAL A 455 3.09 -22.99 -2.39
C VAL A 455 4.58 -23.25 -2.14
N PRO A 456 5.28 -24.02 -3.01
CA PRO A 456 6.60 -24.54 -2.67
C PRO A 456 7.72 -23.48 -2.66
N THR A 457 7.57 -22.36 -3.37
CA THR A 457 8.64 -21.37 -3.56
C THR A 457 8.11 -19.95 -3.51
N TRP A 458 8.89 -19.03 -2.94
CA TRP A 458 8.58 -17.59 -2.94
C TRP A 458 8.45 -16.99 -4.34
N HIS A 459 9.18 -17.50 -5.34
CA HIS A 459 9.02 -17.07 -6.73
C HIS A 459 7.60 -17.32 -7.26
N LYS A 460 7.05 -18.52 -7.03
CA LYS A 460 5.65 -18.84 -7.37
C LYS A 460 4.66 -18.01 -6.56
N VAL A 461 4.94 -17.76 -5.27
CA VAL A 461 4.10 -16.86 -4.44
C VAL A 461 4.09 -15.46 -5.02
N HIS A 462 5.24 -14.87 -5.34
CA HIS A 462 5.35 -13.53 -5.92
C HIS A 462 4.58 -13.39 -7.24
N ILE A 463 4.75 -14.33 -8.18
CA ILE A 463 3.96 -14.36 -9.42
C ILE A 463 2.46 -14.48 -9.12
N GLY A 464 2.07 -15.35 -8.19
CA GLY A 464 0.69 -15.51 -7.76
C GLY A 464 0.11 -14.23 -7.15
N MET A 465 0.87 -13.53 -6.31
CA MET A 465 0.49 -12.25 -5.70
C MET A 465 0.27 -11.17 -6.75
N LEU A 466 1.13 -11.06 -7.78
CA LEU A 466 0.93 -10.10 -8.86
C LEU A 466 -0.36 -10.37 -9.66
N LYS A 467 -0.63 -11.65 -9.97
CA LYS A 467 -1.87 -12.04 -10.66
C LYS A 467 -3.11 -11.77 -9.81
N MET A 468 -3.03 -12.11 -8.53
CA MET A 468 -4.12 -11.91 -7.59
C MET A 468 -4.34 -10.41 -7.31
N TYR A 469 -3.29 -9.58 -7.23
CA TYR A 469 -3.44 -8.13 -7.10
C TYR A 469 -4.19 -7.52 -8.28
N ARG A 470 -3.85 -7.96 -9.50
CA ARG A 470 -4.61 -7.56 -10.69
C ARG A 470 -6.08 -7.95 -10.57
N ALA A 471 -6.38 -9.23 -10.29
CA ALA A 471 -7.76 -9.74 -10.27
C ALA A 471 -8.60 -9.20 -9.10
N GLU A 472 -8.01 -9.14 -7.90
CA GLU A 472 -8.72 -8.86 -6.64
C GLU A 472 -8.61 -7.40 -6.18
N VAL A 473 -7.76 -6.59 -6.81
CA VAL A 473 -7.71 -5.15 -6.56
C VAL A 473 -8.04 -4.40 -7.84
N LEU A 474 -7.18 -4.51 -8.87
CA LEU A 474 -7.27 -3.65 -10.05
C LEU A 474 -8.47 -3.92 -10.96
N GLU A 475 -9.00 -5.15 -10.93
CA GLU A 475 -10.16 -5.56 -11.72
C GLU A 475 -11.49 -5.50 -10.94
N LYS A 476 -11.45 -5.06 -9.67
CA LYS A 476 -12.65 -4.91 -8.83
C LYS A 476 -13.19 -3.49 -8.88
N VAL A 477 -14.35 -3.31 -9.50
CA VAL A 477 -15.07 -2.03 -9.55
C VAL A 477 -15.25 -1.40 -8.16
N PRO A 478 -15.70 -2.12 -7.10
CA PRO A 478 -15.91 -1.50 -5.79
C PRO A 478 -14.65 -0.88 -5.17
N ILE A 479 -13.47 -1.36 -5.57
CA ILE A 479 -12.17 -0.87 -5.11
C ILE A 479 -11.70 0.27 -6.03
N MET A 480 -11.62 -0.01 -7.34
CA MET A 480 -11.01 0.91 -8.31
C MET A 480 -11.92 2.05 -8.76
N GLN A 481 -13.22 2.05 -8.42
CA GLN A 481 -14.10 3.20 -8.61
C GLN A 481 -13.59 4.47 -7.89
N HIS A 482 -12.69 4.32 -6.91
CA HIS A 482 -12.10 5.43 -6.18
C HIS A 482 -10.74 5.86 -6.74
N PHE A 483 -10.15 5.08 -7.66
CA PHE A 483 -8.89 5.43 -8.31
C PHE A 483 -9.05 6.67 -9.20
N LEU A 484 -8.06 7.54 -9.14
CA LEU A 484 -8.09 8.85 -9.79
C LEU A 484 -7.33 8.85 -11.12
N PHE A 485 -7.77 9.72 -12.05
CA PHE A 485 -7.16 9.87 -13.37
C PHE A 485 -6.91 11.35 -13.68
N GLY A 486 -5.69 11.67 -14.09
CA GLY A 486 -5.21 13.01 -14.44
C GLY A 486 -4.37 12.99 -15.73
N SER A 487 -3.39 13.88 -15.84
CA SER A 487 -2.44 13.95 -16.96
C SER A 487 -1.24 13.00 -16.79
N LEU A 488 -0.83 12.73 -15.55
CA LEU A 488 0.28 11.84 -15.21
C LEU A 488 -0.13 10.37 -15.29
N ILE A 489 -1.38 10.06 -14.92
CA ILE A 489 -2.01 8.74 -15.01
C ILE A 489 -3.33 8.92 -15.76
N THR A 490 -3.33 8.59 -17.04
CA THR A 490 -4.40 9.01 -17.96
C THR A 490 -5.54 8.01 -18.02
N TRP A 491 -6.73 8.51 -18.33
CA TRP A 491 -7.83 7.69 -18.84
C TRP A 491 -7.67 7.46 -20.36
N PRO A 492 -8.03 6.29 -20.93
CA PRO A 492 -7.88 6.02 -22.37
C PRO A 492 -8.45 7.06 -23.33
N GLU A 493 -9.54 7.72 -22.94
CA GLU A 493 -10.28 8.68 -23.78
C GLU A 493 -9.81 10.14 -23.58
N ASP A 494 -8.88 10.40 -22.65
CA ASP A 494 -8.31 11.75 -22.41
C ASP A 494 -7.12 12.05 -23.37
N LYS A 495 -7.02 11.36 -24.52
CA LYS A 495 -5.95 11.51 -25.52
C LYS A 495 -6.23 12.56 -26.58
#